data_AF-A0A2D6MMQ5-F1
#
_entry.id   AF-A0A2D6MMQ5-F1
#
_cell.length_a   1.000
_cell.length_b   1.000
_cell.length_c   1.000
_cell.angle_alpha   90.00
_cell.angle_beta   90.00
_cell.angle_gamma   90.00
#
_symmetry.space_group_name_H-M   'P 1'
#
loop_
_entity.id
_entity.type
_entity.pdbx_description
1 polymer ?
#
loop_
_entity_poly.entity_id
_entity_poly.type
_entity_poly.pdbx_seq_one_letter_code
_entity_poly.pdbx_strand_id
1 'polypeptide(L)'
;MREPSTRLENAVVETLISLGLIVVFCSVGFAASAGAEAMIWGGIGLSAIGFAYGIPTAAIYHWTLRQSLVRAKRLPARWWLRATAHHDLIPREERAGVLVWGAIGGTGFLVIVLGIVLTSIGLWRMLAA
;
A
#
# COMPACT_ATOMS: atom_id res chain seq x y z
N MET A 1 -13.29 -0.68 29.47
CA MET A 1 -13.68 -1.70 28.47
C MET A 1 -13.36 -1.14 27.08
N ARG A 2 -12.36 -1.67 26.37
CA ARG A 2 -12.03 -1.24 24.99
C ARG A 2 -13.09 -1.77 24.02
N GLU A 3 -13.67 -0.89 23.20
CA GLU A 3 -14.63 -1.26 22.17
C GLU A 3 -14.05 -2.31 21.20
N PRO A 4 -14.85 -3.29 20.74
CA PRO A 4 -14.40 -4.35 19.84
C PRO A 4 -13.82 -3.83 18.51
N SER A 5 -14.26 -2.65 18.04
CA SER A 5 -13.73 -1.96 16.85
C SER A 5 -12.22 -1.70 16.93
N THR A 6 -11.75 -1.17 18.06
CA THR A 6 -10.34 -0.80 18.27
C THR A 6 -9.39 -2.00 18.29
N ARG A 7 -9.86 -3.20 18.66
CA ARG A 7 -9.03 -4.41 18.67
C ARG A 7 -8.79 -4.93 17.26
N LEU A 8 -9.82 -4.89 16.41
CA LEU A 8 -9.73 -5.34 15.03
C LEU A 8 -8.78 -4.44 14.22
N GLU A 9 -8.89 -3.13 14.39
CA GLU A 9 -8.00 -2.15 13.74
C GLU A 9 -6.53 -2.41 14.08
N ASN A 10 -6.21 -2.59 15.37
CA ASN A 10 -4.85 -2.88 15.80
C ASN A 10 -4.33 -4.21 15.24
N ALA A 11 -5.14 -5.26 15.26
CA ALA A 11 -4.76 -6.56 14.72
C ALA A 11 -4.47 -6.50 13.22
N VAL A 12 -5.27 -5.73 12.45
CA VAL A 12 -5.03 -5.50 11.02
C VAL A 12 -3.72 -4.76 10.81
N VAL A 13 -3.46 -3.69 11.57
CA VAL A 13 -2.20 -2.93 11.48
C VAL A 13 -0.99 -3.81 11.81
N GLU A 14 -1.03 -4.55 12.91
CA GLU A 14 0.04 -5.48 13.31
C GLU A 14 0.30 -6.55 12.25
N THR A 15 -0.77 -7.11 11.67
CA THR A 15 -0.68 -8.10 10.59
C THR A 15 -0.04 -7.49 9.34
N LEU A 16 -0.46 -6.29 8.94
CA LEU A 16 0.09 -5.59 7.77
C LEU A 16 1.58 -5.25 7.95
N ILE A 17 1.97 -4.81 9.15
CA ILE A 17 3.39 -4.57 9.48
C ILE A 17 4.18 -5.86 9.37
N SER A 18 3.68 -6.95 9.96
CA SER A 18 4.35 -8.25 9.93
C SER A 18 4.51 -8.78 8.51
N LEU A 19 3.45 -8.73 7.70
CA LEU A 19 3.49 -9.09 6.28
C LEU A 19 4.46 -8.21 5.49
N GLY A 20 4.46 -6.90 5.74
CA GLY A 20 5.39 -5.96 5.12
C GLY A 20 6.86 -6.31 5.41
N LEU A 21 7.18 -6.63 6.66
CA LEU A 21 8.53 -7.04 7.06
C LEU A 21 8.95 -8.35 6.39
N ILE A 22 8.05 -9.34 6.35
CA ILE A 22 8.31 -10.62 5.67
C ILE A 22 8.64 -10.38 4.20
N VAL A 23 7.82 -9.59 3.50
CA VAL A 23 8.05 -9.24 2.09
C VAL A 23 9.41 -8.57 1.91
N VAL A 24 9.76 -7.61 2.76
CA VAL A 24 11.06 -6.93 2.70
C VAL A 24 12.21 -7.92 2.89
N PHE A 25 12.17 -8.77 3.92
CA PHE A 25 13.24 -9.74 4.17
C PHE A 25 13.37 -10.78 3.04
N CYS A 26 12.24 -11.25 2.50
CA CYS A 26 12.25 -12.15 1.34
C CYS A 26 12.87 -11.47 0.12
N SER A 27 12.54 -10.21 -0.16
CA SER A 27 13.12 -9.47 -1.28
C SER A 27 14.61 -9.19 -1.09
N VAL A 28 15.08 -8.92 0.13
CA VAL A 28 16.50 -8.78 0.43
C VAL A 28 17.24 -10.10 0.23
N GLY A 29 16.71 -11.21 0.74
CA GLY A 29 17.29 -12.55 0.54
C GLY A 29 17.33 -12.95 -0.95
N PHE A 30 16.28 -12.62 -1.69
CA PHE A 30 16.24 -12.81 -3.14
C PHE A 30 17.31 -11.96 -3.84
N ALA A 31 17.40 -10.66 -3.55
CA ALA A 31 18.38 -9.76 -4.17
C ALA A 31 19.84 -10.19 -3.90
N ALA A 32 20.12 -10.74 -2.71
CA ALA A 32 21.45 -11.20 -2.33
C ALA A 32 21.91 -12.45 -3.10
N SER A 33 20.98 -13.31 -3.52
CA SER A 33 21.29 -14.60 -4.16
C SER A 33 21.00 -14.63 -5.67
N ALA A 34 20.11 -13.77 -6.16
CA ALA A 34 19.69 -13.74 -7.56
C ALA A 34 20.76 -13.11 -8.48
N GLY A 35 20.79 -13.59 -9.73
CA GLY A 35 21.50 -12.93 -10.83
C GLY A 35 20.76 -11.69 -11.34
N ALA A 36 21.45 -10.84 -12.09
CA ALA A 36 20.93 -9.55 -12.57
C ALA A 36 19.62 -9.68 -13.36
N GLU A 37 19.55 -10.63 -14.30
CA GLU A 37 18.35 -10.88 -15.11
C GLU A 37 17.14 -11.29 -14.25
N ALA A 38 17.34 -12.17 -13.27
CA ALA A 38 16.29 -12.60 -12.36
C ALA A 38 15.77 -11.43 -11.49
N MET A 39 16.65 -10.52 -11.08
CA MET A 39 16.25 -9.31 -10.35
C MET A 39 15.40 -8.36 -11.21
N ILE A 40 15.75 -8.21 -12.49
CA ILE A 40 15.00 -7.37 -13.44
C ILE A 40 13.59 -7.94 -13.64
N TRP A 41 13.49 -9.20 -14.08
CA TRP A 41 12.18 -9.80 -14.36
C TRP A 41 11.34 -10.00 -13.10
N GLY A 42 11.97 -10.39 -11.98
CA GLY A 42 11.30 -10.49 -10.68
C GLY A 42 10.78 -9.15 -10.20
N GLY A 43 11.57 -8.08 -10.34
CA GLY A 43 11.17 -6.72 -9.99
C GLY A 43 10.02 -6.18 -10.85
N ILE A 44 10.07 -6.43 -12.17
CA ILE A 44 8.97 -6.10 -13.10
C ILE A 44 7.70 -6.86 -12.71
N GLY A 45 7.79 -8.17 -12.47
CA GLY A 45 6.65 -8.99 -12.06
C GLY A 45 6.04 -8.52 -10.74
N LEU A 46 6.88 -8.22 -9.75
CA LEU A 46 6.44 -7.68 -8.46
C LEU A 46 5.72 -6.33 -8.64
N SER A 47 6.27 -5.45 -9.46
CA SER A 47 5.65 -4.16 -9.79
C SER A 47 4.29 -4.35 -10.47
N ALA A 48 4.20 -5.26 -11.43
CA ALA A 48 2.96 -5.57 -12.13
C ALA A 48 1.87 -6.09 -11.19
N ILE A 49 2.22 -6.98 -10.26
CA ILE A 49 1.30 -7.45 -9.20
C ILE A 49 0.84 -6.26 -8.35
N GLY A 50 1.79 -5.45 -7.87
CA GLY A 50 1.50 -4.26 -7.07
C GLY A 50 0.56 -3.28 -7.78
N PHE A 51 0.72 -3.07 -9.09
CA PHE A 51 -0.21 -2.29 -9.90
C PHE A 51 -1.59 -2.94 -10.04
N ALA A 52 -1.62 -4.25 -10.32
CA ALA A 52 -2.85 -4.99 -10.60
C ALA A 52 -3.83 -4.95 -9.42
N TYR A 53 -3.36 -4.96 -8.17
CA TYR A 53 -4.23 -4.83 -7.01
C TYR A 53 -4.19 -3.44 -6.34
N GLY A 54 -3.05 -2.74 -6.39
CA GLY A 54 -2.87 -1.43 -5.75
C GLY A 54 -3.70 -0.33 -6.39
N ILE A 55 -3.81 -0.28 -7.73
CA ILE A 55 -4.63 0.72 -8.41
C ILE A 55 -6.13 0.52 -8.09
N PRO A 56 -6.72 -0.68 -8.26
CA PRO A 56 -8.13 -0.89 -7.92
C PRO A 56 -8.46 -0.57 -6.46
N THR A 57 -7.60 -0.99 -5.53
CA THR A 57 -7.82 -0.75 -4.09
C THR A 57 -7.69 0.73 -3.73
N ALA A 58 -6.72 1.45 -4.32
CA ALA A 58 -6.62 2.90 -4.18
C ALA A 58 -7.86 3.63 -4.75
N ALA A 59 -8.44 3.15 -5.86
CA ALA A 59 -9.66 3.71 -6.42
C ALA A 59 -10.86 3.51 -5.48
N ILE A 60 -11.00 2.31 -4.90
CA ILE A 60 -12.04 2.01 -3.89
C ILE A 60 -11.87 2.90 -2.66
N TYR A 61 -10.64 3.08 -2.17
CA TYR A 61 -10.34 4.00 -1.08
C TYR A 61 -10.76 5.45 -1.40
N HIS A 62 -10.38 5.97 -2.57
CA HIS A 62 -10.76 7.34 -2.97
C HIS A 62 -12.27 7.50 -3.09
N TRP A 63 -12.95 6.50 -3.65
CA TRP A 63 -14.40 6.49 -3.79
C TRP A 63 -15.10 6.51 -2.43
N THR A 64 -14.72 5.60 -1.54
CA THR A 64 -15.31 5.47 -0.19
C THR A 64 -15.02 6.69 0.67
N LEU A 65 -13.79 7.23 0.62
CA LEU A 65 -13.44 8.49 1.28
C LEU A 65 -14.34 9.64 0.79
N ARG A 66 -14.49 9.79 -0.53
CA ARG A 66 -15.36 10.83 -1.11
C ARG A 66 -16.80 10.67 -0.64
N GLN A 67 -17.35 9.45 -0.70
CA GLN A 67 -18.73 9.20 -0.27
C GLN A 67 -18.94 9.58 1.19
N SER A 68 -18.01 9.20 2.06
CA SER A 68 -18.04 9.51 3.48
C SER A 68 -18.04 11.02 3.74
N LEU A 69 -17.11 11.74 3.11
CA LEU A 69 -16.99 13.19 3.26
C LEU A 69 -18.19 13.96 2.68
N VAL A 70 -18.77 13.48 1.57
CA VAL A 70 -20.00 14.06 0.99
C VAL A 70 -21.19 13.88 1.93
N ARG A 71 -21.39 12.68 2.48
CA ARG A 71 -22.47 12.40 3.44
C ARG A 71 -22.36 13.25 4.69
N ALA A 72 -21.13 13.42 5.19
CA ALA A 72 -20.84 14.28 6.34
C ALA A 72 -20.90 15.78 6.04
N LYS A 73 -21.11 16.20 4.78
CA LYS A 73 -21.02 17.60 4.29
C LYS A 73 -19.68 18.26 4.63
N ARG A 74 -18.59 17.49 4.61
CA ARG A 74 -17.23 17.92 4.97
C ARG A 74 -16.23 17.78 3.81
N LEU A 75 -16.70 17.69 2.56
CA LEU A 75 -15.84 17.49 1.39
C LEU A 75 -15.04 18.77 1.05
N PRO A 76 -13.71 18.78 1.21
CA PRO A 76 -12.89 19.92 0.84
C PRO A 76 -12.73 20.06 -0.68
N ALA A 77 -12.46 21.27 -1.15
CA ALA A 77 -12.02 21.48 -2.53
C ALA A 77 -10.68 20.77 -2.75
N ARG A 78 -10.52 20.10 -3.92
CA ARG A 78 -9.30 19.35 -4.28
C ARG A 78 -8.89 18.25 -3.29
N TRP A 79 -9.84 17.68 -2.56
CA TRP A 79 -9.62 16.61 -1.57
C TRP A 79 -8.73 15.46 -2.06
N TRP A 80 -8.84 15.11 -3.35
CA TRP A 80 -8.11 14.02 -3.99
C TRP A 80 -6.60 14.23 -4.06
N LEU A 81 -6.11 15.48 -4.00
CA LEU A 81 -4.66 15.77 -3.97
C LEU A 81 -4.03 15.49 -2.61
N ARG A 82 -4.82 15.53 -1.52
CA ARG A 82 -4.37 15.33 -0.14
C ARG A 82 -5.31 14.41 0.62
N ALA A 83 -5.65 13.28 0.03
CA ALA A 83 -6.66 12.36 0.57
C ALA A 83 -6.40 11.95 2.04
N THR A 84 -5.14 11.74 2.42
CA THR A 84 -4.75 11.37 3.80
C THR A 84 -4.85 12.51 4.80
N ALA A 85 -4.78 13.76 4.35
CA ALA A 85 -4.92 14.93 5.23
C ALA A 85 -6.37 15.19 5.68
N HIS A 86 -7.32 14.38 5.21
CA HIS A 86 -8.75 14.51 5.50
C HIS A 86 -9.31 13.33 6.30
N HIS A 87 -8.45 12.44 6.82
CA HIS A 87 -8.87 11.29 7.61
C HIS A 87 -9.56 11.68 8.91
N ASP A 88 -9.19 12.81 9.50
CA ASP A 88 -9.82 13.43 10.68
C ASP A 88 -11.26 13.88 10.42
N LEU A 89 -11.62 14.19 9.17
CA LEU A 89 -12.95 14.62 8.79
C LEU A 89 -13.95 13.47 8.63
N ILE A 90 -13.46 12.22 8.53
CA ILE A 90 -14.27 11.00 8.38
C ILE A 90 -15.07 10.76 9.68
N PRO A 91 -16.40 10.53 9.60
CA PRO A 91 -17.20 10.10 10.73
C PRO A 91 -16.61 8.86 11.41
N ARG A 92 -16.65 8.81 12.74
CA ARG A 92 -16.02 7.73 13.52
C ARG A 92 -16.53 6.34 13.12
N GLU A 93 -17.82 6.23 12.79
CA GLU A 93 -18.42 4.95 12.38
C GLU A 93 -17.89 4.42 11.04
N GLU A 94 -17.55 5.31 10.10
CA GLU A 94 -17.10 4.93 8.75
C GLU A 94 -15.57 4.83 8.63
N ARG A 95 -14.85 5.40 9.60
CA ARG A 95 -13.39 5.58 9.58
C ARG A 95 -12.64 4.27 9.38
N ALA A 96 -12.95 3.24 10.16
CA ALA A 96 -12.29 1.93 10.07
C ALA A 96 -12.37 1.36 8.65
N GLY A 97 -13.58 1.35 8.07
CA GLY A 97 -13.83 0.81 6.73
C GLY A 97 -13.06 1.55 5.63
N VAL A 98 -13.04 2.89 5.68
CA VAL A 98 -12.29 3.70 4.71
C VAL A 98 -10.78 3.48 4.86
N LEU A 99 -10.26 3.47 6.09
CA LEU A 99 -8.83 3.32 6.36
C LEU A 99 -8.30 1.93 6.02
N VAL A 100 -9.11 0.87 6.14
CA VAL A 100 -8.72 -0.49 5.70
C VAL A 100 -8.41 -0.50 4.20
N TRP A 101 -9.28 0.09 3.37
CA TRP A 101 -9.00 0.19 1.94
C TRP A 101 -7.76 1.04 1.63
N GLY A 102 -7.56 2.12 2.39
CA GLY A 102 -6.35 2.93 2.30
C GLY A 102 -5.08 2.15 2.64
N ALA A 103 -5.13 1.32 3.68
CA ALA A 103 -4.01 0.49 4.11
C ALA A 103 -3.69 -0.60 3.08
N ILE A 104 -4.71 -1.28 2.54
CA ILE A 104 -4.55 -2.29 1.48
C ILE A 104 -4.01 -1.65 0.20
N GLY A 105 -4.50 -0.47 -0.20
CA GLY A 105 -3.93 0.26 -1.33
C GLY A 105 -2.47 0.67 -1.10
N GLY A 106 -2.15 1.05 0.14
CA GLY A 106 -0.79 1.36 0.57
C GLY A 106 0.18 0.17 0.44
N THR A 107 -0.25 -1.06 0.72
CA THR A 107 0.61 -2.24 0.49
C THR A 107 0.88 -2.46 -0.99
N GLY A 108 -0.09 -2.19 -1.86
CA GLY A 108 0.09 -2.18 -3.32
C GLY A 108 1.21 -1.25 -3.76
N PHE A 109 1.20 -0.02 -3.25
CA PHE A 109 2.27 0.95 -3.50
C PHE A 109 3.64 0.47 -3.01
N LEU A 110 3.71 -0.11 -1.80
CA LEU A 110 4.97 -0.65 -1.28
C LEU A 110 5.52 -1.78 -2.16
N VAL A 111 4.66 -2.67 -2.64
CA VAL A 111 5.04 -3.75 -3.56
C VAL A 111 5.58 -3.20 -4.88
N ILE A 112 4.95 -2.15 -5.43
CA ILE A 112 5.46 -1.45 -6.64
C ILE A 112 6.85 -0.89 -6.40
N VAL A 113 7.05 -0.13 -5.31
CA VAL A 113 8.34 0.47 -4.98
C VAL A 113 9.42 -0.60 -4.83
N LEU A 114 9.10 -1.71 -4.16
CA LEU A 114 10.03 -2.81 -3.98
C LEU A 114 10.43 -3.46 -5.31
N GLY A 115 9.47 -3.65 -6.21
CA GLY A 115 9.73 -4.16 -7.56
C GLY A 115 10.60 -3.21 -8.40
N ILE A 116 10.37 -1.90 -8.31
CA ILE A 116 11.22 -0.88 -8.96
C ILE A 116 12.65 -0.96 -8.41
N VAL A 117 12.82 -1.01 -7.09
CA VAL A 117 14.15 -1.11 -6.45
C VAL A 117 14.90 -2.36 -6.91
N LEU A 118 14.25 -3.53 -6.93
CA LEU A 118 14.85 -4.77 -7.41
C LEU A 118 15.29 -4.66 -8.88
N THR A 119 14.43 -4.08 -9.71
CA THR A 119 14.72 -3.85 -11.14
C THR A 119 15.93 -2.93 -11.32
N SER A 120 15.98 -1.82 -10.57
CA SER A 120 17.10 -0.88 -10.63
C SER A 120 18.41 -1.50 -10.18
N ILE A 121 18.42 -2.32 -9.10
CA ILE A 121 19.62 -3.04 -8.66
C ILE A 121 20.04 -4.07 -9.71
N GLY A 122 19.10 -4.80 -10.31
CA GLY A 122 19.39 -5.75 -11.38
C GLY A 122 20.02 -5.08 -12.60
N LEU A 123 19.45 -3.96 -13.05
CA LEU A 123 20.02 -3.14 -14.14
C LEU A 123 21.41 -2.63 -13.80
N TRP A 124 21.60 -2.12 -12.58
CA TRP A 124 22.91 -1.66 -12.11
C TRP A 124 23.96 -2.78 -12.17
N ARG A 125 23.63 -3.97 -11.66
CA ARG A 125 24.54 -5.14 -11.67
C ARG A 125 24.86 -5.60 -13.10
N MET A 126 23.90 -5.50 -14.02
CA MET A 126 24.10 -5.85 -15.43
C MET A 126 25.01 -4.87 -16.16
N LEU A 127 24.92 -3.56 -15.83
CA LEU A 127 25.70 -2.51 -16.47
C LEU A 127 27.11 -2.35 -15.87
N ALA A 128 27.29 -2.74 -14.61
CA ALA A 128 28.56 -2.67 -13.90
C ALA A 128 29.43 -3.95 -14.04
N ALA A 129 28.91 -4.98 -14.71
CA ALA A 129 29.60 -6.23 -15.04
C ALA A 129 30.20 -6.16 -16.45
#